data_AF-A0A9D6RI80-F1
#
_entry.id   AF-A0A9D6RI80-F1
#
_cell.length_a   1.000
_cell.length_b   1.000
_cell.length_c   1.000
_cell.angle_alpha   90.00
_cell.angle_beta   90.00
_cell.angle_gamma   90.00
#
_symmetry.space_group_name_H-M   'P 1'
#
loop_
_entity.id
_entity.type
_entity.pdbx_description
1 polymer ?
#
loop_
_entity_poly.entity_id
_entity_poly.type
_entity_poly.pdbx_seq_one_letter_code
_entity_poly.pdbx_strand_id
1 'polypeptide(L)'
;MALEELVQGRRPAAITTRQFADCIGRVRNLALMLSDYVDGEAREQVLNAYKVLFTEMEPDTRFTVVVDDDRDRQDVERIIVENHVPNPERIRLLQPGANGLTVWMRDVMVPQWMPDNPQHTAILAQKPLHDWHGNDKKIPPLIAQEDPSILLNKDSRVCTDGGDVMSNSRESFVGYYSLSATADRLHALCQDPQLKTRAVDFFEASSGREVVPDGAHSSLPYLVMEHPSYLEIRDNPNYEAPHLAPAQASEGEMYEELARELFQSELGKPVTVMGKDDPETEHREEPATDHMDMGMTPISDRTFLVGDPALTARLIREMSPEDRRLAEEKLGPVEGILNQDNQEDFEAYVKTLEQSGYRVVRVPHADRSGWYSYLSYNNCLMERFEREDGQQVQRVFLPVYGIPGLDRYATEVWESQGFEVHPLPFDKVSRMKGALRCISNWLDRSPRA
;
A
#
# COMPACT_ATOMS: atom_id res chain seq x y z
N MET A 1 16.29 13.39 -16.16
CA MET A 1 15.75 12.27 -16.96
C MET A 1 14.24 12.16 -16.86
N ALA A 2 13.65 11.94 -15.68
CA ALA A 2 12.21 11.72 -15.49
C ALA A 2 11.27 12.76 -16.13
N LEU A 3 11.40 14.01 -15.66
CA LEU A 3 10.62 15.14 -16.13
C LEU A 3 10.99 15.47 -17.59
N GLU A 4 12.26 15.34 -17.96
CA GLU A 4 12.69 15.57 -19.34
C GLU A 4 12.01 14.60 -20.31
N GLU A 5 11.88 13.32 -19.96
CA GLU A 5 11.20 12.32 -20.78
C GLU A 5 9.70 12.59 -20.89
N LEU A 6 9.05 12.88 -19.76
CA LEU A 6 7.64 13.27 -19.72
C LEU A 6 7.39 14.47 -20.64
N VAL A 7 8.17 15.54 -20.46
CA VAL A 7 8.06 16.80 -21.19
C VAL A 7 8.58 16.69 -22.64
N GLN A 8 9.39 15.69 -22.98
CA GLN A 8 9.77 15.38 -24.37
C GLN A 8 8.74 14.48 -25.07
N GLY A 9 7.68 14.04 -24.37
CA GLY A 9 6.76 13.02 -24.88
C GLY A 9 7.46 11.69 -25.18
N ARG A 10 8.65 11.45 -24.61
CA ARG A 10 9.36 10.18 -24.77
C ARG A 10 8.73 9.19 -23.82
N ARG A 11 8.15 8.13 -24.37
CA ARG A 11 7.66 7.02 -23.55
C ARG A 11 8.85 6.39 -22.82
N PRO A 12 8.81 6.25 -21.50
CA PRO A 12 10.04 6.21 -20.73
C PRO A 12 10.43 4.78 -20.34
N ALA A 13 9.52 3.82 -20.42
CA ALA A 13 9.83 2.44 -20.12
C ALA A 13 10.17 1.66 -21.40
N ALA A 14 11.32 0.97 -21.38
CA ALA A 14 11.63 -0.07 -22.36
C ALA A 14 10.64 -1.26 -22.30
N ILE A 15 9.78 -1.29 -21.27
CA ILE A 15 8.82 -2.35 -20.99
C ILE A 15 7.44 -1.75 -20.72
N THR A 16 6.42 -2.21 -21.44
CA THR A 16 5.02 -1.90 -21.11
C THR A 16 4.60 -2.75 -19.92
N THR A 17 4.15 -2.13 -18.83
CA THR A 17 3.69 -2.82 -17.63
C THR A 17 2.30 -2.35 -17.20
N ARG A 18 1.64 -3.15 -16.37
CA ARG A 18 0.38 -2.83 -15.69
C ARG A 18 0.41 -3.37 -14.27
N GLN A 19 -0.02 -2.58 -13.29
CA GLN A 19 -0.14 -3.01 -11.90
C GLN A 19 -1.12 -4.18 -11.79
N PHE A 20 -0.77 -5.20 -11.00
CA PHE A 20 -1.69 -6.29 -10.69
C PHE A 20 -2.86 -5.80 -9.83
N ALA A 21 -4.09 -6.16 -10.20
CA ALA A 21 -5.27 -5.97 -9.37
C ALA A 21 -5.16 -6.73 -8.04
N ASP A 22 -5.38 -6.04 -6.93
CA ASP A 22 -5.29 -6.60 -5.58
C ASP A 22 -6.50 -7.48 -5.23
N CYS A 23 -7.67 -7.15 -5.80
CA CYS A 23 -8.95 -7.76 -5.45
C CYS A 23 -9.32 -9.00 -6.26
N ILE A 24 -8.53 -9.37 -7.26
CA ILE A 24 -8.82 -10.50 -8.15
C ILE A 24 -7.57 -11.31 -8.49
N GLY A 25 -7.83 -12.51 -8.95
CA GLY A 25 -6.84 -13.50 -9.32
C GLY A 25 -6.31 -14.34 -8.17
N ARG A 26 -5.75 -15.46 -8.59
CA ARG A 26 -4.91 -16.39 -7.85
C ARG A 26 -3.51 -15.82 -7.71
N VAL A 27 -2.93 -15.92 -6.52
CA VAL A 27 -1.51 -15.63 -6.30
C VAL A 27 -0.68 -16.83 -6.77
N ARG A 28 0.20 -16.61 -7.74
CA ARG A 28 1.08 -17.65 -8.28
C ARG A 28 2.49 -17.62 -7.70
N ASN A 29 2.93 -16.46 -7.23
CA ASN A 29 4.20 -16.29 -6.53
C ASN A 29 4.04 -15.20 -5.47
N LEU A 30 4.23 -15.55 -4.19
CA LEU A 30 4.15 -14.63 -3.05
C LEU A 30 5.56 -14.41 -2.47
N ALA A 31 5.98 -13.15 -2.39
CA ALA A 31 7.15 -12.71 -1.67
C ALA A 31 6.82 -12.43 -0.19
N LEU A 32 7.72 -12.87 0.70
CA LEU A 32 7.65 -12.71 2.15
C LEU A 32 9.04 -12.31 2.67
N MET A 33 9.12 -11.68 3.84
CA MET A 33 10.39 -11.27 4.46
C MET A 33 10.46 -11.65 5.93
N LEU A 34 11.58 -12.18 6.39
CA LEU A 34 11.83 -12.45 7.81
C LEU A 34 13.22 -11.97 8.19
N SER A 35 13.31 -11.21 9.27
CA SER A 35 14.57 -10.71 9.81
C SER A 35 14.55 -10.62 11.32
N ASP A 36 15.65 -10.15 11.92
CA ASP A 36 15.74 -9.80 13.33
C ASP A 36 14.92 -8.56 13.71
N TYR A 37 14.37 -7.83 12.74
CA TYR A 37 13.44 -6.71 12.94
C TYR A 37 12.19 -7.12 13.72
N VAL A 38 11.75 -8.39 13.58
CA VAL A 38 10.68 -8.98 14.39
C VAL A 38 11.22 -10.05 15.35
N ASP A 39 10.89 -9.90 16.62
CA ASP A 39 11.27 -10.83 17.68
C ASP A 39 10.08 -11.26 18.56
N GLY A 40 10.35 -12.12 19.55
CA GLY A 40 9.37 -12.59 20.53
C GLY A 40 8.05 -13.08 19.92
N GLU A 41 6.94 -12.63 20.51
CA GLU A 41 5.59 -13.01 20.09
C GLU A 41 5.23 -12.47 18.70
N ALA A 42 5.79 -11.33 18.26
CA ALA A 42 5.54 -10.81 16.92
C ALA A 42 6.16 -11.73 15.86
N ARG A 43 7.37 -12.24 16.11
CA ARG A 43 8.00 -13.24 15.24
C ARG A 43 7.19 -14.53 15.17
N GLU A 44 6.66 -15.00 16.31
CA GLU A 44 5.79 -16.18 16.34
C GLU A 44 4.54 -15.99 15.47
N GLN A 45 3.94 -14.79 15.50
CA GLN A 45 2.80 -14.43 14.64
C GLN A 45 3.15 -14.46 13.15
N VAL A 46 4.28 -13.88 12.75
CA VAL A 46 4.77 -13.93 11.36
C VAL A 46 4.99 -15.36 10.90
N LEU A 47 5.69 -16.18 11.70
CA LEU A 47 5.95 -17.58 11.36
C LEU A 47 4.67 -18.42 11.31
N ASN A 48 3.70 -18.15 12.19
CA ASN A 48 2.39 -18.80 12.14
C ASN A 48 1.59 -18.38 10.90
N ALA A 49 1.69 -17.11 10.48
CA ALA A 49 1.11 -16.68 9.20
C ALA A 49 1.74 -17.45 8.03
N TYR A 50 3.06 -17.64 8.03
CA TYR A 50 3.76 -18.39 6.97
C TYR A 50 3.30 -19.84 6.92
N LYS A 51 3.16 -20.50 8.08
CA LYS A 51 2.57 -21.83 8.19
C LYS A 51 1.21 -21.90 7.50
N VAL A 52 0.29 -20.98 7.82
CA VAL A 52 -1.06 -20.98 7.25
C VAL A 52 -1.00 -20.73 5.74
N LEU A 53 -0.23 -19.75 5.29
CA LEU A 53 -0.09 -19.48 3.85
C LEU A 53 0.48 -20.69 3.09
N PHE A 54 1.52 -21.33 3.62
CA PHE A 54 2.15 -22.49 2.97
C PHE A 54 1.23 -23.69 2.85
N THR A 55 0.31 -23.88 3.80
CA THR A 55 -0.59 -25.04 3.88
C THR A 55 -1.93 -24.80 3.21
N GLU A 56 -2.48 -23.61 3.32
CA GLU A 56 -3.82 -23.28 2.81
C GLU A 56 -3.78 -22.73 1.38
N MET A 57 -2.71 -22.05 0.96
CA MET A 57 -2.64 -21.54 -0.42
C MET A 57 -2.53 -22.67 -1.46
N GLU A 58 -3.03 -22.42 -2.67
CA GLU A 58 -3.10 -23.41 -3.75
C GLU A 58 -1.77 -24.17 -3.92
N PRO A 59 -1.74 -25.50 -4.15
CA PRO A 59 -0.50 -26.30 -4.12
C PRO A 59 0.61 -25.89 -5.11
N ASP A 60 0.29 -25.10 -6.13
CA ASP A 60 1.22 -24.57 -7.13
C ASP A 60 1.65 -23.11 -6.87
N THR A 61 1.11 -22.44 -5.85
CA THR A 61 1.60 -21.13 -5.40
C THR A 61 3.06 -21.27 -4.98
N ARG A 62 3.93 -20.45 -5.58
CA ARG A 62 5.34 -20.37 -5.18
C ARG A 62 5.51 -19.34 -4.07
N PHE A 63 6.51 -19.53 -3.22
CA PHE A 63 6.90 -18.56 -2.21
C PHE A 63 8.36 -18.17 -2.40
N THR A 64 8.63 -16.86 -2.39
CA THR A 64 9.97 -16.30 -2.31
C THR A 64 10.13 -15.67 -0.94
N VAL A 65 10.80 -16.34 0.00
CA VAL A 65 11.03 -15.81 1.34
C VAL A 65 12.43 -15.23 1.41
N VAL A 66 12.53 -13.93 1.63
CA VAL A 66 13.79 -13.25 1.88
C VAL A 66 14.10 -13.33 3.37
N VAL A 67 15.28 -13.83 3.72
CA VAL A 67 15.76 -13.98 5.09
C VAL A 67 17.02 -13.14 5.29
N ASP A 68 17.21 -12.53 6.45
CA ASP A 68 18.40 -11.72 6.71
C ASP A 68 19.62 -12.59 7.01
N ASP A 69 19.46 -13.58 7.90
CA ASP A 69 20.54 -14.45 8.35
C ASP A 69 20.18 -15.97 8.40
N ASP A 70 21.12 -16.76 8.92
CA ASP A 70 20.97 -18.22 9.04
C ASP A 70 19.93 -18.63 10.08
N ARG A 71 19.68 -17.82 11.12
CA ARG A 71 18.63 -18.08 12.11
C ARG A 71 17.26 -17.93 11.44
N ASP A 72 17.06 -16.87 10.67
CA ASP A 72 15.82 -16.64 9.93
C ASP A 72 15.53 -17.76 8.94
N ARG A 73 16.56 -18.19 8.20
CA ARG A 73 16.50 -19.39 7.34
C ARG A 73 16.02 -20.63 8.10
N GLN A 74 16.68 -20.94 9.22
CA GLN A 74 16.36 -22.12 10.04
C GLN A 74 14.94 -22.07 10.60
N ASP A 75 14.44 -20.89 10.97
CA ASP A 75 13.08 -20.72 11.45
C ASP A 75 12.04 -21.04 10.34
N VAL A 76 12.27 -20.57 9.12
CA VAL A 76 11.38 -20.89 7.98
C VAL A 76 11.46 -22.37 7.63
N GLU A 77 12.66 -22.95 7.56
CA GLU A 77 12.86 -24.38 7.31
C GLU A 77 12.17 -25.27 8.36
N ARG A 78 12.24 -24.86 9.63
CA ARG A 78 11.55 -25.55 10.74
C ARG A 78 10.03 -25.52 10.53
N ILE A 79 9.45 -24.38 10.17
CA ILE A 79 8.00 -24.28 9.88
C ILE A 79 7.60 -25.22 8.74
N ILE A 80 8.42 -25.31 7.69
CA ILE A 80 8.18 -26.22 6.55
C ILE A 80 8.13 -27.68 7.01
N VAL A 81 9.14 -28.11 7.79
CA VAL A 81 9.27 -29.49 8.25
C VAL A 81 8.21 -29.87 9.30
N GLU A 82 8.06 -29.07 10.35
CA GLU A 82 7.18 -29.39 11.49
C GLU A 82 5.70 -29.40 11.10
N ASN A 83 5.32 -28.60 10.09
CA ASN A 83 3.93 -28.50 9.64
C ASN A 83 3.62 -29.33 8.40
N HIS A 84 4.56 -30.19 7.95
CA HIS A 84 4.39 -31.08 6.81
C HIS A 84 3.89 -30.33 5.55
N VAL A 85 4.48 -29.17 5.28
CA VAL A 85 4.07 -28.32 4.17
C VAL A 85 4.14 -29.12 2.85
N PRO A 86 3.06 -29.15 2.05
CA PRO A 86 3.06 -29.87 0.78
C PRO A 86 4.00 -29.17 -0.22
N ASN A 87 4.71 -29.98 -1.01
CA ASN A 87 5.62 -29.51 -2.07
C ASN A 87 6.62 -28.45 -1.56
N PRO A 88 7.47 -28.76 -0.56
CA PRO A 88 8.36 -27.78 0.07
C PRO A 88 9.31 -27.09 -0.93
N GLU A 89 9.60 -27.72 -2.07
CA GLU A 89 10.36 -27.13 -3.18
C GLU A 89 9.71 -25.88 -3.81
N ARG A 90 8.42 -25.62 -3.54
CA ARG A 90 7.73 -24.40 -3.96
C ARG A 90 8.15 -23.16 -3.15
N ILE A 91 8.87 -23.36 -2.04
CA ILE A 91 9.36 -22.30 -1.15
C ILE A 91 10.85 -22.10 -1.42
N ARG A 92 11.20 -20.92 -1.94
CA ARG A 92 12.58 -20.50 -2.20
C ARG A 92 13.02 -19.51 -1.14
N LEU A 93 14.17 -19.77 -0.53
CA LEU A 93 14.79 -18.87 0.45
C LEU A 93 15.92 -18.06 -0.20
N LEU A 94 15.84 -16.73 -0.11
CA LEU A 94 16.85 -15.80 -0.61
C LEU A 94 17.51 -15.07 0.56
N GLN A 95 18.82 -14.83 0.50
CA GLN A 95 19.56 -14.16 1.57
C GLN A 95 20.52 -13.13 0.96
N PRO A 96 20.20 -11.82 0.99
CA PRO A 96 20.97 -10.79 0.28
C PRO A 96 22.34 -10.51 0.91
N GLY A 97 22.61 -11.01 2.13
CA GLY A 97 23.80 -10.66 2.90
C GLY A 97 23.85 -9.17 3.24
N ALA A 98 22.68 -8.56 3.43
CA ALA A 98 22.56 -7.13 3.62
C ALA A 98 22.67 -6.70 5.09
N ASN A 99 22.21 -7.54 6.02
CA ASN A 99 21.99 -7.27 7.45
C ASN A 99 21.01 -6.11 7.68
N GLY A 100 20.17 -6.19 8.71
CA GLY A 100 19.23 -5.12 9.04
C GLY A 100 18.16 -4.94 7.96
N LEU A 101 17.62 -6.05 7.47
CA LEU A 101 16.37 -6.05 6.70
C LEU A 101 15.20 -5.77 7.64
N THR A 102 14.13 -5.16 7.14
CA THR A 102 12.85 -5.10 7.88
C THR A 102 12.03 -6.36 7.61
N VAL A 103 10.71 -6.32 7.83
CA VAL A 103 9.78 -7.36 7.37
C VAL A 103 8.81 -6.85 6.29
N TRP A 104 8.93 -5.59 5.89
CA TRP A 104 7.92 -4.87 5.11
C TRP A 104 8.05 -5.11 3.59
N MET A 105 7.82 -6.34 3.16
CA MET A 105 7.95 -6.76 1.75
C MET A 105 7.03 -5.98 0.80
N ARG A 106 5.90 -5.46 1.30
CA ARG A 106 4.98 -4.63 0.52
C ARG A 106 5.65 -3.35 0.05
N ASP A 107 6.46 -2.74 0.89
CA ASP A 107 6.85 -1.34 0.75
C ASP A 107 8.08 -1.14 -0.14
N VAL A 108 8.69 -2.22 -0.60
CA VAL A 108 9.97 -2.16 -1.32
C VAL A 108 9.78 -2.25 -2.83
N MET A 109 8.57 -2.56 -3.31
CA MET A 109 8.25 -2.70 -4.73
C MET A 109 6.75 -2.69 -5.03
N VAL A 110 6.39 -2.24 -6.23
CA VAL A 110 5.04 -2.45 -6.81
C VAL A 110 5.10 -3.56 -7.85
N PRO A 111 4.35 -4.66 -7.69
CA PRO A 111 4.35 -5.73 -8.66
C PRO A 111 3.45 -5.43 -9.86
N GLN A 112 3.92 -5.82 -11.03
CA GLN A 112 3.31 -5.51 -12.31
C GLN A 112 3.34 -6.74 -13.24
N TRP A 113 2.44 -6.78 -14.19
CA TRP A 113 2.50 -7.72 -15.30
C TRP A 113 2.83 -7.01 -16.60
N MET A 114 3.31 -7.78 -17.58
CA MET A 114 3.73 -7.27 -18.89
C MET A 114 2.74 -7.73 -19.96
N PRO A 115 1.90 -6.84 -20.52
CA PRO A 115 0.94 -7.21 -21.55
C PRO A 115 1.59 -7.76 -22.82
N ASP A 116 2.73 -7.19 -23.20
CA ASP A 116 3.46 -7.57 -24.41
C ASP A 116 4.38 -8.79 -24.19
N ASN A 117 4.52 -9.26 -22.94
CA ASN A 117 5.36 -10.40 -22.58
C ASN A 117 4.70 -11.21 -21.44
N PRO A 118 3.63 -11.97 -21.74
CA PRO A 118 2.86 -12.69 -20.72
C PRO A 118 3.63 -13.85 -20.05
N GLN A 119 4.85 -14.15 -20.49
CA GLN A 119 5.73 -15.10 -19.80
C GLN A 119 6.50 -14.47 -18.64
N HIS A 120 6.56 -13.14 -18.59
CA HIS A 120 7.26 -12.40 -17.56
C HIS A 120 6.30 -11.54 -16.73
N THR A 121 6.74 -11.23 -15.51
CA THR A 121 6.19 -10.16 -14.68
C THR A 121 7.25 -9.09 -14.50
N ALA A 122 6.90 -7.98 -13.88
CA ALA A 122 7.83 -6.93 -13.53
C ALA A 122 7.62 -6.47 -12.09
N ILE A 123 8.65 -5.92 -11.49
CA ILE A 123 8.60 -5.22 -10.21
C ILE A 123 9.13 -3.80 -10.41
N LEU A 124 8.37 -2.81 -9.99
CA LEU A 124 8.77 -1.41 -10.02
C LEU A 124 9.67 -1.12 -8.83
N ALA A 125 10.93 -0.77 -9.12
CA ALA A 125 11.87 -0.27 -8.12
C ALA A 125 11.57 1.21 -7.83
N GLN A 126 10.92 1.47 -6.71
CA GLN A 126 10.53 2.82 -6.32
C GLN A 126 11.64 3.58 -5.59
N LYS A 127 11.58 4.92 -5.62
CA LYS A 127 12.11 5.71 -4.52
C LYS A 127 11.11 5.53 -3.37
N PRO A 128 11.51 4.93 -2.23
CA PRO A 128 10.57 4.67 -1.16
C PRO A 128 10.02 5.99 -0.61
N LEU A 129 8.75 5.97 -0.24
CA LEU A 129 8.12 7.07 0.49
C LEU A 129 8.75 7.21 1.87
N HIS A 130 9.08 6.10 2.52
CA HIS A 130 9.74 6.07 3.82
C HIS A 130 11.11 5.37 3.74
N ASP A 131 12.19 5.96 4.24
CA ASP A 131 13.53 5.33 4.19
C ASP A 131 13.86 4.50 5.46
N TRP A 132 12.84 4.17 6.27
CA TRP A 132 12.97 3.22 7.39
C TRP A 132 13.19 1.76 6.95
N HIS A 133 13.14 1.49 5.65
CA HIS A 133 13.37 0.18 5.05
C HIS A 133 14.86 -0.21 5.00
N GLY A 134 15.77 0.64 5.50
CA GLY A 134 17.18 0.30 5.70
C GLY A 134 17.85 -0.33 4.47
N ASN A 135 18.11 -1.64 4.56
CA ASN A 135 18.77 -2.39 3.51
C ASN A 135 17.83 -3.08 2.50
N ASP A 136 16.51 -2.92 2.63
CA ASP A 136 15.51 -3.62 1.83
C ASP A 136 15.54 -3.23 0.35
N LYS A 137 16.10 -2.07 0.01
CA LYS A 137 16.31 -1.65 -1.40
C LYS A 137 17.15 -2.64 -2.22
N LYS A 138 17.87 -3.57 -1.56
CA LYS A 138 18.62 -4.66 -2.22
C LYS A 138 17.72 -5.81 -2.66
N ILE A 139 16.49 -5.88 -2.17
CA ILE A 139 15.57 -7.01 -2.36
C ILE A 139 15.02 -7.08 -3.78
N PRO A 140 14.44 -6.01 -4.37
CA PRO A 140 13.90 -6.11 -5.74
C PRO A 140 14.95 -6.54 -6.77
N PRO A 141 16.19 -5.99 -6.78
CA PRO A 141 17.25 -6.49 -7.67
C PRO A 141 17.63 -7.94 -7.44
N LEU A 142 17.68 -8.41 -6.19
CA LEU A 142 17.96 -9.81 -5.87
C LEU A 142 16.87 -10.73 -6.41
N ILE A 143 15.59 -10.40 -6.19
CA ILE A 143 14.46 -11.21 -6.68
C ILE A 143 14.53 -11.35 -8.21
N ALA A 144 14.73 -10.25 -8.93
CA ALA A 144 14.81 -10.28 -10.40
C ALA A 144 16.06 -11.01 -10.92
N GLN A 145 17.17 -10.98 -10.19
CA GLN A 145 18.36 -11.77 -10.52
C GLN A 145 18.10 -13.27 -10.34
N GLU A 146 17.39 -13.64 -9.28
CA GLU A 146 17.18 -15.02 -8.87
C GLU A 146 16.04 -15.70 -9.63
N ASP A 147 14.98 -14.97 -10.01
CA ASP A 147 13.89 -15.45 -10.87
C ASP A 147 13.87 -14.67 -12.20
N PRO A 148 14.46 -15.21 -13.29
CA PRO A 148 14.49 -14.54 -14.59
C PRO A 148 13.12 -14.29 -15.23
N SER A 149 12.05 -14.90 -14.72
CA SER A 149 10.68 -14.57 -15.15
C SER A 149 10.19 -13.23 -14.62
N ILE A 150 10.92 -12.61 -13.68
CA ILE A 150 10.61 -11.32 -13.07
C ILE A 150 11.63 -10.29 -13.55
N LEU A 151 11.16 -9.25 -14.25
CA LEU A 151 12.00 -8.14 -14.69
C LEU A 151 11.99 -7.01 -13.65
N LEU A 152 13.15 -6.44 -13.37
CA LEU A 152 13.24 -5.22 -12.58
C LEU A 152 12.99 -3.99 -13.46
N ASN A 153 11.87 -3.31 -13.26
CA ASN A 153 11.69 -1.96 -13.77
C ASN A 153 12.49 -1.01 -12.86
N LYS A 154 13.64 -0.53 -13.33
CA LYS A 154 14.53 0.39 -12.59
C LYS A 154 14.04 1.84 -12.61
N ASP A 155 12.89 2.08 -13.22
CA ASP A 155 12.23 3.37 -13.23
C ASP A 155 11.84 3.76 -11.80
N SER A 156 12.57 4.73 -11.25
CA SER A 156 12.37 5.23 -9.90
C SER A 156 11.85 6.67 -9.94
N ARG A 157 11.03 7.02 -10.94
CA ARG A 157 10.55 8.39 -11.13
C ARG A 157 9.45 8.77 -10.16
N VAL A 158 8.60 7.82 -9.78
CA VAL A 158 7.62 7.99 -8.72
C VAL A 158 8.27 7.75 -7.34
N CYS A 159 7.77 8.48 -6.35
CA CYS A 159 8.09 8.30 -4.93
C CYS A 159 6.88 7.66 -4.27
N THR A 160 7.00 6.42 -3.82
CA THR A 160 5.88 5.67 -3.24
C THR A 160 6.40 4.48 -2.46
N ASP A 161 5.60 4.00 -1.52
CA ASP A 161 5.70 2.64 -1.00
C ASP A 161 4.64 1.78 -1.67
N GLY A 162 4.81 0.46 -1.65
CA GLY A 162 3.82 -0.45 -2.22
C GLY A 162 2.53 -0.50 -1.41
N GLY A 163 2.56 -0.14 -0.12
CA GLY A 163 1.38 -0.04 0.74
C GLY A 163 0.51 1.18 0.42
N ASP A 164 1.11 2.19 -0.23
CA ASP A 164 0.41 3.42 -0.62
C ASP A 164 -0.12 3.41 -2.06
N VAL A 165 -0.06 2.24 -2.72
CA VAL A 165 -0.71 1.98 -4.00
C VAL A 165 -1.56 0.72 -3.95
N MET A 166 -2.75 0.80 -4.52
CA MET A 166 -3.67 -0.32 -4.65
C MET A 166 -4.32 -0.29 -6.02
N SER A 167 -4.97 -1.37 -6.43
CA SER A 167 -5.68 -1.41 -7.71
C SER A 167 -6.77 -2.46 -7.74
N ASN A 168 -7.74 -2.23 -8.61
CA ASN A 168 -8.66 -3.25 -9.10
C ASN A 168 -8.34 -3.52 -10.58
N SER A 169 -9.24 -4.18 -11.33
CA SER A 169 -8.96 -4.43 -12.77
C SER A 169 -9.01 -3.16 -13.64
N ARG A 170 -9.64 -2.10 -13.15
CA ARG A 170 -10.02 -0.91 -13.94
C ARG A 170 -9.05 0.24 -13.75
N GLU A 171 -8.58 0.42 -12.52
CA GLU A 171 -7.78 1.57 -12.13
C GLU A 171 -6.87 1.26 -10.94
N SER A 172 -5.93 2.17 -10.74
CA SER A 172 -5.03 2.22 -9.60
C SER A 172 -5.44 3.37 -8.68
N PHE A 173 -5.25 3.16 -7.40
CA PHE A 173 -5.46 4.10 -6.32
C PHE A 173 -4.09 4.44 -5.75
N VAL A 174 -3.83 5.73 -5.57
CA VAL A 174 -2.53 6.23 -5.08
C VAL A 174 -2.81 7.15 -3.90
N GLY A 175 -2.16 6.90 -2.76
CA GLY A 175 -2.25 7.78 -1.61
C GLY A 175 -1.65 9.15 -1.90
N TYR A 176 -2.23 10.18 -1.30
CA TYR A 176 -1.85 11.56 -1.57
C TYR A 176 -0.42 11.89 -1.08
N TYR A 177 0.09 11.18 -0.06
CA TYR A 177 1.49 11.29 0.33
C TYR A 177 2.45 10.88 -0.80
N SER A 178 2.23 9.75 -1.47
CA SER A 178 3.02 9.35 -2.64
C SER A 178 2.89 10.32 -3.82
N LEU A 179 1.68 10.86 -4.05
CA LEU A 179 1.47 11.90 -5.06
C LEU A 179 2.28 13.17 -4.73
N SER A 180 2.12 13.69 -3.52
CA SER A 180 2.78 14.91 -3.05
C SER A 180 4.30 14.76 -3.05
N ALA A 181 4.83 13.62 -2.61
CA ALA A 181 6.27 13.34 -2.64
C ALA A 181 6.82 13.29 -4.06
N THR A 182 6.03 12.75 -5.00
CA THR A 182 6.39 12.77 -6.43
C THR A 182 6.32 14.19 -7.01
N ALA A 183 5.29 14.97 -6.65
CA ALA A 183 5.13 16.36 -7.09
C ALA A 183 6.27 17.25 -6.59
N ASP A 184 6.66 17.13 -5.32
CA ASP A 184 7.78 17.88 -4.74
C ASP A 184 9.10 17.59 -5.46
N ARG A 185 9.32 16.32 -5.83
CA ARG A 185 10.48 15.94 -6.65
C ARG A 185 10.45 16.57 -8.04
N LEU A 186 9.29 16.66 -8.69
CA LEU A 186 9.17 17.36 -9.97
C LEU A 186 9.45 18.85 -9.82
N HIS A 187 8.93 19.46 -8.76
CA HIS A 187 9.22 20.84 -8.40
C HIS A 187 10.72 21.09 -8.15
N ALA A 188 11.41 20.18 -7.46
CA ALA A 188 12.85 20.24 -7.25
C ALA A 188 13.65 20.14 -8.57
N LEU A 189 13.20 19.33 -9.52
CA LEU A 189 13.81 19.26 -10.86
C LEU A 189 13.58 20.55 -11.66
N CYS A 190 12.45 21.22 -11.46
CA CYS A 190 12.12 22.52 -12.07
C CYS A 190 12.83 23.72 -11.42
N GLN A 191 13.77 23.51 -10.49
CA GLN A 191 14.72 24.56 -10.12
C GLN A 191 15.64 24.93 -11.30
N ASP A 192 15.76 24.07 -12.32
CA ASP A 192 16.27 24.45 -13.64
C ASP A 192 15.21 25.25 -14.42
N PRO A 193 15.46 26.54 -14.76
CA PRO A 193 14.49 27.37 -15.47
C PRO A 193 14.08 26.83 -16.86
N GLN A 194 14.97 26.10 -17.54
CA GLN A 194 14.64 25.50 -18.84
C GLN A 194 13.69 24.33 -18.67
N LEU A 195 13.88 23.50 -17.65
CA LEU A 195 12.96 22.41 -17.34
C LEU A 195 11.60 22.96 -16.87
N LYS A 196 11.60 24.00 -16.03
CA LYS A 196 10.37 24.67 -15.60
C LYS A 196 9.56 25.20 -16.78
N THR A 197 10.19 25.96 -17.67
CA THR A 197 9.52 26.51 -18.86
C THR A 197 8.88 25.39 -19.68
N ARG A 198 9.61 24.30 -19.91
CA ARG A 198 9.09 23.20 -20.71
C ARG A 198 7.98 22.41 -19.99
N ALA A 199 8.04 22.28 -18.67
CA ALA A 199 6.98 21.65 -17.88
C ALA A 199 5.68 22.47 -17.94
N VAL A 200 5.79 23.80 -17.80
CA VAL A 200 4.67 24.74 -17.98
C VAL A 200 4.10 24.61 -19.40
N ASP A 201 4.94 24.78 -20.43
CA ASP A 201 4.49 24.68 -21.84
C ASP A 201 3.78 23.35 -22.12
N PHE A 202 4.29 22.24 -21.59
CA PHE A 202 3.69 20.92 -21.74
C PHE A 202 2.32 20.85 -21.05
N PHE A 203 2.22 21.29 -19.80
CA PHE A 203 0.99 21.25 -19.03
C PHE A 203 -0.09 22.18 -19.60
N GLU A 204 0.27 23.39 -19.99
CA GLU A 204 -0.69 24.33 -20.59
C GLU A 204 -1.21 23.78 -21.93
N ALA A 205 -0.34 23.17 -22.73
CA ALA A 205 -0.73 22.54 -23.98
C ALA A 205 -1.61 21.29 -23.80
N SER A 206 -1.36 20.48 -22.77
CA SER A 206 -2.12 19.23 -22.52
C SER A 206 -3.44 19.47 -21.80
N SER A 207 -3.47 20.38 -20.83
CA SER A 207 -4.64 20.66 -19.98
C SER A 207 -5.49 21.82 -20.48
N GLY A 208 -4.92 22.74 -21.27
CA GLY A 208 -5.58 23.97 -21.70
C GLY A 208 -5.72 25.04 -20.60
N ARG A 209 -5.08 24.87 -19.43
CA ARG A 209 -5.06 25.85 -18.34
C ARG A 209 -3.73 26.59 -18.31
N GLU A 210 -3.77 27.90 -18.03
CA GLU A 210 -2.58 28.74 -17.81
C GLU A 210 -1.99 28.48 -16.43
N VAL A 211 -0.67 28.29 -16.33
CA VAL A 211 0.01 28.12 -15.03
C VAL A 211 0.34 29.49 -14.44
N VAL A 212 -0.22 29.77 -13.26
CA VAL A 212 0.05 31.00 -12.52
C VAL A 212 1.13 30.72 -11.47
N PRO A 213 2.21 31.51 -11.41
CA PRO A 213 3.23 31.36 -10.38
C PRO A 213 2.68 31.59 -8.97
N ASP A 214 3.06 30.72 -8.02
CA ASP A 214 2.54 30.72 -6.63
C ASP A 214 3.08 31.88 -5.76
N GLY A 215 3.80 32.83 -6.36
CA GLY A 215 4.33 34.01 -5.70
C GLY A 215 5.38 33.66 -4.63
N ALA A 216 5.20 34.18 -3.41
CA ALA A 216 6.08 33.93 -2.27
C ALA A 216 5.62 32.76 -1.39
N HIS A 217 4.43 32.20 -1.66
CA HIS A 217 3.88 31.08 -0.91
C HIS A 217 4.35 29.77 -1.51
N SER A 218 4.31 28.71 -0.72
CA SER A 218 4.72 27.39 -1.20
C SER A 218 3.61 26.75 -2.02
N SER A 219 4.00 26.07 -3.08
CA SER A 219 3.12 25.47 -4.08
C SER A 219 2.37 24.22 -3.59
N LEU A 220 2.92 23.51 -2.60
CA LEU A 220 2.41 22.21 -2.18
C LEU A 220 1.94 22.21 -0.71
N PRO A 221 0.85 21.52 -0.37
CA PRO A 221 0.30 21.50 1.00
C PRO A 221 1.16 20.76 2.01
N TYR A 222 2.10 19.94 1.56
CA TYR A 222 3.05 19.24 2.41
C TYR A 222 4.49 19.57 2.06
N LEU A 223 5.32 19.60 3.09
CA LEU A 223 6.77 19.64 2.97
C LEU A 223 7.30 18.21 3.04
N VAL A 224 8.14 17.85 2.08
CA VAL A 224 8.92 16.62 2.13
C VAL A 224 10.32 16.99 2.62
N MET A 225 10.66 16.56 3.82
CA MET A 225 12.00 16.77 4.36
C MET A 225 12.84 15.51 4.17
N GLU A 226 13.91 15.62 3.41
CA GLU A 226 14.88 14.54 3.28
C GLU A 226 15.79 14.50 4.52
N HIS A 227 15.67 13.44 5.33
CA HIS A 227 16.66 13.10 6.35
C HIS A 227 17.63 12.05 5.78
N PRO A 228 18.82 11.87 6.38
CA PRO A 228 19.76 10.82 5.96
C PRO A 228 19.22 9.39 6.00
N SER A 229 18.07 9.17 6.68
CA SER A 229 17.49 7.85 6.91
C SER A 229 15.96 7.77 6.81
N TYR A 230 15.26 8.85 6.40
CA TYR A 230 13.81 8.85 6.14
C TYR A 230 13.40 10.10 5.34
N LEU A 231 12.32 10.01 4.57
CA LEU A 231 11.57 11.20 4.17
C LEU A 231 10.53 11.46 5.25
N GLU A 232 10.38 12.71 5.62
CA GLU A 232 9.33 13.13 6.54
C GLU A 232 8.36 14.04 5.81
N ILE A 233 7.09 13.65 5.80
CA ILE A 233 6.01 14.46 5.24
C ILE A 233 5.35 15.20 6.41
N ARG A 234 5.30 16.53 6.31
CA ARG A 234 4.62 17.37 7.30
C ARG A 234 3.78 18.42 6.59
N ASP A 235 2.81 18.94 7.33
CA ASP A 235 2.13 20.15 6.94
C ASP A 235 3.09 21.26 6.54
N ASN A 236 2.73 21.93 5.45
CA ASN A 236 3.38 23.15 5.04
C ASN A 236 2.69 24.35 5.69
N PRO A 237 3.27 24.95 6.76
CA PRO A 237 2.64 26.08 7.43
C PRO A 237 2.55 27.34 6.58
N ASN A 238 3.20 27.35 5.41
CA ASN A 238 3.19 28.47 4.47
C ASN A 238 2.32 28.21 3.23
N TYR A 239 1.60 27.08 3.19
CA TYR A 239 0.67 26.78 2.11
C TYR A 239 -0.60 27.61 2.28
N GLU A 240 -0.98 28.31 1.23
CA GLU A 240 -2.27 28.98 1.10
C GLU A 240 -2.85 28.59 -0.25
N ALA A 241 -4.09 28.09 -0.26
CA ALA A 241 -4.76 27.71 -1.50
C ALA A 241 -4.89 28.96 -2.41
N PRO A 242 -4.35 28.91 -3.64
CA PRO A 242 -4.34 30.08 -4.51
C PRO A 242 -5.74 30.39 -5.02
N HIS A 243 -6.06 31.68 -5.14
CA HIS A 243 -7.28 32.12 -5.82
C HIS A 243 -7.08 32.10 -7.33
N LEU A 244 -7.58 31.06 -7.99
CA LEU A 244 -7.41 30.83 -9.43
C LEU A 244 -8.70 31.16 -10.21
N ALA A 245 -8.54 31.68 -11.43
CA ALA A 245 -9.63 31.75 -12.39
C ALA A 245 -9.95 30.33 -12.95
N PRO A 246 -11.15 30.09 -13.51
CA PRO A 246 -11.53 28.75 -14.01
C PRO A 246 -10.63 28.12 -15.08
N ALA A 247 -9.80 28.91 -15.76
CA ALA A 247 -8.86 28.46 -16.79
C ALA A 247 -7.39 28.53 -16.34
N GLN A 248 -7.16 28.68 -15.04
CA GLN A 248 -5.83 28.76 -14.45
C GLN A 248 -5.55 27.54 -13.58
N ALA A 249 -4.28 27.23 -13.42
CA ALA A 249 -3.77 26.29 -12.45
C ALA A 249 -2.62 26.93 -11.68
N SER A 250 -2.44 26.57 -10.42
CA SER A 250 -1.23 26.95 -9.67
C SER A 250 -0.01 26.14 -10.13
N GLU A 251 1.20 26.56 -9.76
CA GLU A 251 2.39 25.73 -10.01
C GLU A 251 2.28 24.41 -9.24
N GLY A 252 1.76 24.44 -8.02
CA GLY A 252 1.46 23.26 -7.22
C GLY A 252 0.55 22.25 -7.92
N GLU A 253 -0.61 22.72 -8.40
CA GLU A 253 -1.57 21.88 -9.13
C GLU A 253 -0.96 21.28 -10.40
N MET A 254 -0.15 22.06 -11.13
CA MET A 254 0.60 21.52 -12.27
C MET A 254 1.49 20.35 -11.84
N TYR A 255 2.28 20.48 -10.77
CA TYR A 255 3.18 19.40 -10.34
C TYR A 255 2.42 18.16 -9.85
N GLU A 256 1.32 18.33 -9.13
CA GLU A 256 0.47 17.21 -8.72
C GLU A 256 -0.14 16.46 -9.91
N GLU A 257 -0.59 17.19 -10.92
CA GLU A 257 -1.16 16.56 -12.10
C GLU A 257 -0.12 15.86 -12.97
N LEU A 258 1.07 16.44 -13.12
CA LEU A 258 2.21 15.77 -13.75
C LEU A 258 2.64 14.53 -12.95
N ALA A 259 2.61 14.58 -11.62
CA ALA A 259 2.86 13.42 -10.77
C ALA A 259 1.81 12.33 -11.00
N ARG A 260 0.52 12.69 -11.08
CA ARG A 260 -0.56 11.75 -11.41
C ARG A 260 -0.36 11.11 -12.78
N GLU A 261 0.04 11.88 -13.79
CA GLU A 261 0.36 11.36 -15.13
C GLU A 261 1.54 10.36 -15.08
N LEU A 262 2.56 10.63 -14.27
CA LEU A 262 3.66 9.69 -14.05
C LEU A 262 3.20 8.40 -13.39
N PHE A 263 2.38 8.47 -12.34
CA PHE A 263 1.80 7.27 -11.73
C PHE A 263 0.94 6.49 -12.74
N GLN A 264 0.10 7.16 -13.53
CA GLN A 264 -0.70 6.50 -14.56
C GLN A 264 0.16 5.82 -15.61
N SER A 265 1.27 6.45 -16.02
CA SER A 265 2.24 5.86 -16.94
C SER A 265 2.93 4.64 -16.33
N GLU A 266 3.39 4.72 -15.08
CA GLU A 266 4.10 3.63 -14.41
C GLU A 266 3.20 2.45 -14.08
N LEU A 267 1.98 2.71 -13.61
CA LEU A 267 1.03 1.68 -13.18
C LEU A 267 0.22 1.12 -14.35
N GLY A 268 0.24 1.77 -15.51
CA GLY A 268 -0.44 1.32 -16.73
C GLY A 268 -1.97 1.29 -16.62
N LYS A 269 -2.53 2.03 -15.68
CA LYS A 269 -3.96 2.12 -15.34
C LYS A 269 -4.34 3.57 -15.03
N PRO A 270 -5.59 3.99 -15.26
CA PRO A 270 -6.11 5.24 -14.71
C PRO A 270 -5.81 5.35 -13.22
N VAL A 271 -5.51 6.55 -12.74
CA VAL A 271 -5.16 6.79 -11.33
C VAL A 271 -6.22 7.65 -10.64
N THR A 272 -6.76 7.14 -9.54
CA THR A 272 -7.53 7.90 -8.56
C THR A 272 -6.66 8.19 -7.34
N VAL A 273 -6.62 9.45 -6.93
CA VAL A 273 -5.84 9.90 -5.76
C VAL A 273 -6.73 9.84 -4.53
N MET A 274 -6.23 9.25 -3.44
CA MET A 274 -6.94 9.11 -2.17
C MET A 274 -6.31 9.99 -1.10
N GLY A 275 -7.14 10.63 -0.26
CA GLY A 275 -6.66 11.47 0.86
C GLY A 275 -6.15 12.83 0.45
N LYS A 276 -6.61 13.35 -0.70
CA LYS A 276 -6.41 14.75 -1.06
C LYS A 276 -7.45 15.62 -0.35
N ASP A 277 -7.00 16.74 0.18
CA ASP A 277 -7.83 17.78 0.80
C ASP A 277 -8.97 18.22 -0.13
N ASP A 278 -10.17 18.35 0.44
CA ASP A 278 -11.34 18.92 -0.22
C ASP A 278 -11.61 20.32 0.36
N PRO A 279 -11.22 21.40 -0.36
CA PRO A 279 -11.35 22.76 0.16
C PRO A 279 -12.82 23.20 0.36
N GLU A 280 -13.81 22.39 -0.03
CA GLU A 280 -15.22 22.64 0.26
C GLU A 280 -15.64 22.22 1.68
N THR A 281 -14.79 21.52 2.44
CA THR A 281 -15.06 21.10 3.82
C THR A 281 -14.40 22.03 4.84
N GLU A 282 -14.88 22.00 6.10
CA GLU A 282 -14.27 22.80 7.19
C GLU A 282 -13.02 22.13 7.78
N HIS A 283 -12.90 20.81 7.62
CA HIS A 283 -11.80 20.01 8.11
C HIS A 283 -10.83 19.79 6.97
N ARG A 284 -9.57 20.17 7.16
CA ARG A 284 -8.53 19.93 6.15
C ARG A 284 -8.23 18.43 6.13
N GLU A 285 -8.59 17.74 5.06
CA GLU A 285 -8.37 16.30 4.97
C GLU A 285 -6.91 15.97 4.71
N GLU A 286 -6.48 14.89 5.35
CA GLU A 286 -5.18 14.26 5.18
C GLU A 286 -5.38 12.79 4.74
N PRO A 287 -4.31 12.09 4.30
CA PRO A 287 -4.38 10.65 4.18
C PRO A 287 -4.80 10.02 5.51
N ALA A 288 -5.92 9.29 5.47
CA ALA A 288 -6.53 8.69 6.67
C ALA A 288 -5.59 7.73 7.41
N THR A 289 -4.57 7.20 6.75
CA THR A 289 -3.59 6.26 7.29
C THR A 289 -2.23 6.49 6.63
N ASP A 290 -1.14 6.12 7.30
CA ASP A 290 0.24 6.25 6.79
C ASP A 290 0.44 5.56 5.42
N HIS A 291 -0.10 4.35 5.28
CA HIS A 291 -0.28 3.67 3.99
C HIS A 291 -1.74 3.43 3.72
N MET A 292 -2.20 3.75 2.52
CA MET A 292 -3.58 3.58 2.10
C MET A 292 -4.12 2.13 2.26
N ASP A 293 -3.28 1.10 2.13
CA ASP A 293 -3.70 -0.30 2.32
C ASP A 293 -4.04 -0.69 3.77
N MET A 294 -3.73 0.20 4.73
CA MET A 294 -4.18 0.12 6.12
C MET A 294 -5.60 0.68 6.30
N GLY A 295 -5.99 1.70 5.53
CA GLY A 295 -7.28 2.36 5.67
C GLY A 295 -8.38 1.84 4.74
N MET A 296 -8.01 1.27 3.59
CA MET A 296 -9.00 0.79 2.63
C MET A 296 -8.49 -0.41 1.84
N THR A 297 -9.40 -1.13 1.18
CA THR A 297 -9.03 -2.26 0.29
C THR A 297 -10.12 -2.54 -0.74
N PRO A 298 -9.80 -2.62 -2.05
CA PRO A 298 -10.72 -3.13 -3.04
C PRO A 298 -10.93 -4.62 -2.81
N ILE A 299 -12.18 -5.07 -2.81
CA ILE A 299 -12.56 -6.49 -2.74
C ILE A 299 -13.26 -6.98 -4.02
N SER A 300 -13.51 -6.04 -4.95
CA SER A 300 -13.93 -6.27 -6.33
C SER A 300 -13.76 -4.97 -7.14
N ASP A 301 -14.06 -5.03 -8.43
CA ASP A 301 -14.14 -3.85 -9.31
C ASP A 301 -15.25 -2.84 -8.97
N ARG A 302 -16.06 -3.10 -7.94
CA ARG A 302 -17.22 -2.28 -7.56
C ARG A 302 -17.37 -2.11 -6.05
N THR A 303 -16.50 -2.68 -5.24
CA THR A 303 -16.66 -2.62 -3.78
C THR A 303 -15.32 -2.49 -3.08
N PHE A 304 -15.30 -1.57 -2.12
CA PHE A 304 -14.22 -1.35 -1.17
C PHE A 304 -14.68 -1.68 0.23
N LEU A 305 -13.76 -2.22 1.03
CA LEU A 305 -13.82 -2.08 2.48
C LEU A 305 -13.04 -0.82 2.86
N VAL A 306 -13.56 -0.03 3.78
CA VAL A 306 -12.90 1.18 4.31
C VAL A 306 -13.01 1.15 5.84
N GLY A 307 -11.91 1.50 6.51
CA GLY A 307 -11.82 1.64 7.95
C GLY A 307 -12.83 2.66 8.50
N ASP A 308 -13.20 2.49 9.77
CA ASP A 308 -14.18 3.33 10.44
C ASP A 308 -13.86 3.42 11.94
N PRO A 309 -13.13 4.47 12.37
CA PRO A 309 -12.84 4.75 13.78
C PRO A 309 -14.10 4.87 14.65
N ALA A 310 -15.14 5.52 14.16
CA ALA A 310 -16.40 5.71 14.88
C ALA A 310 -17.14 4.38 15.09
N LEU A 311 -17.09 3.48 14.10
CA LEU A 311 -17.59 2.10 14.23
C LEU A 311 -16.85 1.35 15.33
N THR A 312 -15.52 1.42 15.38
CA THR A 312 -14.73 0.81 16.47
C THR A 312 -15.18 1.32 17.83
N ALA A 313 -15.28 2.64 18.00
CA ALA A 313 -15.71 3.24 19.25
C ALA A 313 -17.14 2.84 19.65
N ARG A 314 -18.06 2.72 18.69
CA ARG A 314 -19.42 2.22 18.92
C ARG A 314 -19.40 0.77 19.39
N LEU A 315 -18.72 -0.11 18.66
CA LEU A 315 -18.66 -1.54 18.99
C LEU A 315 -18.08 -1.78 20.39
N ILE A 316 -17.00 -1.08 20.77
CA ILE A 316 -16.41 -1.23 22.11
C ILE A 316 -17.37 -0.78 23.22
N ARG A 317 -18.20 0.25 23.00
CA ARG A 317 -19.21 0.68 23.99
C ARG A 317 -20.31 -0.35 24.19
N GLU A 318 -20.61 -1.16 23.18
CA GLU A 318 -21.63 -2.19 23.19
C GLU A 318 -21.13 -3.55 23.72
N MET A 319 -19.80 -3.70 23.90
CA MET A 319 -19.17 -4.91 24.41
C MET A 319 -19.53 -5.21 25.87
N SER A 320 -19.34 -6.47 26.26
CA SER A 320 -19.35 -6.86 27.67
C SER A 320 -18.26 -6.10 28.45
N PRO A 321 -18.40 -5.89 29.77
CA PRO A 321 -17.37 -5.23 30.57
C PRO A 321 -15.99 -5.91 30.48
N GLU A 322 -15.95 -7.23 30.29
CA GLU A 322 -14.72 -8.00 30.14
C GLU A 322 -14.06 -7.74 28.78
N ASP A 323 -14.81 -7.85 27.68
CA ASP A 323 -14.32 -7.59 26.33
C ASP A 323 -13.89 -6.13 26.15
N ARG A 324 -14.64 -5.19 26.75
CA ARG A 324 -14.28 -3.77 26.75
C ARG A 324 -12.95 -3.52 27.45
N ARG A 325 -12.71 -4.16 28.60
CA ARG A 325 -11.43 -4.05 29.31
C ARG A 325 -10.28 -4.58 28.47
N LEU A 326 -10.49 -5.68 27.74
CA LEU A 326 -9.48 -6.24 26.83
C LEU A 326 -9.22 -5.31 25.64
N ALA A 327 -10.26 -4.71 25.07
CA ALA A 327 -10.11 -3.68 24.04
C ALA A 327 -9.32 -2.47 24.56
N GLU A 328 -9.63 -2.00 25.77
CA GLU A 328 -8.93 -0.88 26.41
C GLU A 328 -7.46 -1.21 26.75
N GLU A 329 -7.14 -2.47 27.04
CA GLU A 329 -5.75 -2.91 27.22
C GLU A 329 -4.95 -2.83 25.91
N LYS A 330 -5.58 -3.20 24.78
CA LYS A 330 -4.92 -3.29 23.47
C LYS A 330 -4.88 -1.96 22.71
N LEU A 331 -5.93 -1.15 22.85
CA LEU A 331 -6.14 0.11 22.11
C LEU A 331 -6.09 1.36 23.01
N GLY A 332 -5.97 1.17 24.32
CA GLY A 332 -6.08 2.24 25.31
C GLY A 332 -7.53 2.68 25.59
N PRO A 333 -7.76 3.68 26.46
CA PRO A 333 -9.09 4.12 26.85
C PRO A 333 -9.98 4.55 25.68
N VAL A 334 -11.23 4.05 25.65
CA VAL A 334 -12.23 4.31 24.59
C VAL A 334 -12.64 5.78 24.51
N GLU A 335 -12.81 6.44 25.65
CA GLU A 335 -13.18 7.85 25.75
C GLU A 335 -12.07 8.79 25.26
N GLY A 336 -10.89 8.24 24.97
CA GLY A 336 -9.74 8.94 24.43
C GLY A 336 -9.09 8.19 23.28
N ILE A 337 -9.88 7.51 22.43
CA ILE A 337 -9.44 7.19 21.06
C ILE A 337 -9.38 8.53 20.32
N LEU A 338 -8.39 9.35 20.68
CA LEU A 338 -7.86 10.38 19.81
C LEU A 338 -7.03 9.59 18.80
N ASN A 339 -7.74 9.10 17.79
CA ASN A 339 -7.15 8.40 16.68
C ASN A 339 -6.22 9.41 15.99
N GLN A 340 -4.98 9.03 15.68
CA GLN A 340 -4.20 9.83 14.71
C GLN A 340 -4.96 9.87 13.38
N ASP A 341 -5.62 8.76 13.07
CA ASP A 341 -6.46 8.57 11.89
C ASP A 341 -7.88 9.08 12.17
N ASN A 342 -8.13 10.38 11.98
CA ASN A 342 -9.42 11.00 12.29
C ASN A 342 -10.57 10.42 11.42
N GLN A 343 -11.82 10.55 11.87
CA GLN A 343 -12.96 9.97 11.14
C GLN A 343 -13.19 10.68 9.80
N GLU A 344 -12.97 11.99 9.79
CA GLU A 344 -13.21 12.89 8.67
C GLU A 344 -12.37 12.50 7.44
N ASP A 345 -11.12 12.09 7.61
CA ASP A 345 -10.24 11.62 6.54
C ASP A 345 -10.74 10.30 5.93
N PHE A 346 -11.28 9.39 6.76
CA PHE A 346 -11.97 8.20 6.27
C PHE A 346 -13.26 8.53 5.51
N GLU A 347 -14.00 9.55 5.94
CA GLU A 347 -15.17 10.04 5.19
C GLU A 347 -14.75 10.62 3.83
N ALA A 348 -13.60 11.28 3.71
CA ALA A 348 -13.08 11.71 2.42
C ALA A 348 -12.70 10.54 1.50
N TYR A 349 -12.13 9.45 2.04
CA TYR A 349 -11.91 8.22 1.27
C TYR A 349 -13.24 7.69 0.73
N VAL A 350 -14.27 7.63 1.58
CA VAL A 350 -15.60 7.15 1.17
C VAL A 350 -16.23 8.06 0.14
N LYS A 351 -16.22 9.38 0.35
CA LYS A 351 -16.73 10.37 -0.60
C LYS A 351 -16.09 10.21 -1.98
N THR A 352 -14.76 10.11 -2.04
CA THR A 352 -14.00 9.91 -3.28
C THR A 352 -14.41 8.62 -4.00
N LEU A 353 -14.55 7.52 -3.26
CA LEU A 353 -14.95 6.22 -3.81
C LEU A 353 -16.39 6.22 -4.31
N GLU A 354 -17.33 6.77 -3.53
CA GLU A 354 -18.75 6.81 -3.88
C GLU A 354 -19.02 7.74 -5.08
N GLN A 355 -18.33 8.89 -5.15
CA GLN A 355 -18.38 9.77 -6.32
C GLN A 355 -17.86 9.08 -7.59
N SER A 356 -16.91 8.15 -7.44
CA SER A 356 -16.40 7.30 -8.51
C SER A 356 -17.28 6.07 -8.81
N GLY A 357 -18.42 5.94 -8.12
CA GLY A 357 -19.42 4.89 -8.35
C GLY A 357 -19.12 3.56 -7.65
N TYR A 358 -18.21 3.55 -6.68
CA TYR A 358 -17.92 2.37 -5.86
C TYR A 358 -18.92 2.21 -4.72
N ARG A 359 -19.23 0.96 -4.36
CA ARG A 359 -19.89 0.64 -3.10
C ARG A 359 -18.84 0.59 -2.00
N VAL A 360 -19.09 1.26 -0.87
CA VAL A 360 -18.23 1.18 0.31
C VAL A 360 -18.91 0.36 1.40
N VAL A 361 -18.14 -0.49 2.06
CA VAL A 361 -18.54 -1.25 3.25
C VAL A 361 -17.56 -0.93 4.37
N ARG A 362 -18.07 -0.61 5.56
CA ARG A 362 -17.24 -0.18 6.70
C ARG A 362 -16.73 -1.38 7.50
N VAL A 363 -15.48 -1.30 7.93
CA VAL A 363 -14.86 -2.23 8.89
C VAL A 363 -14.24 -1.45 10.04
N PRO A 364 -14.12 -2.04 11.25
CA PRO A 364 -13.50 -1.35 12.36
C PRO A 364 -12.05 -0.96 12.03
N HIS A 365 -11.64 0.23 12.44
CA HIS A 365 -10.27 0.73 12.34
C HIS A 365 -9.88 1.45 13.63
N ALA A 366 -8.62 1.36 14.03
CA ALA A 366 -8.08 2.22 15.09
C ALA A 366 -6.57 2.32 14.95
N ASP A 367 -6.05 3.54 15.03
CA ASP A 367 -4.64 3.77 15.29
C ASP A 367 -4.40 4.70 16.47
N ARG A 368 -3.62 4.20 17.41
CA ARG A 368 -3.15 4.97 18.56
C ARG A 368 -1.64 5.05 18.52
N SER A 369 -1.12 6.25 18.78
CA SER A 369 0.31 6.47 18.91
C SER A 369 0.93 5.66 20.07
N GLY A 370 2.21 5.34 19.95
CA GLY A 370 2.98 4.64 20.98
C GLY A 370 2.92 3.11 20.87
N TRP A 371 2.72 2.43 22.01
CA TRP A 371 2.89 0.97 22.14
C TRP A 371 1.61 0.15 21.91
N TYR A 372 0.53 0.81 21.51
CA TYR A 372 -0.77 0.18 21.28
C TYR A 372 -0.82 -0.53 19.92
N SER A 373 -1.73 -1.48 19.78
CA SER A 373 -1.92 -2.20 18.52
C SER A 373 -2.58 -1.29 17.48
N TYR A 374 -2.01 -1.23 16.27
CA TYR A 374 -2.68 -0.67 15.09
C TYR A 374 -3.72 -1.68 14.57
N LEU A 375 -5.00 -1.32 14.56
CA LEU A 375 -6.07 -2.20 14.10
C LEU A 375 -6.50 -1.83 12.67
N SER A 376 -6.20 -2.72 11.72
CA SER A 376 -6.64 -2.62 10.33
C SER A 376 -7.08 -3.98 9.78
N TYR A 377 -8.39 -4.17 9.65
CA TYR A 377 -8.95 -5.34 8.95
C TYR A 377 -8.86 -5.24 7.42
N ASN A 378 -8.27 -4.15 6.89
CA ASN A 378 -7.98 -3.93 5.48
C ASN A 378 -6.62 -4.50 5.06
N ASN A 379 -5.63 -4.50 5.96
CA ASN A 379 -4.26 -4.95 5.70
C ASN A 379 -4.13 -6.49 5.64
N CYS A 380 -4.88 -7.10 4.74
CA CYS A 380 -5.05 -8.54 4.57
C CYS A 380 -4.54 -9.02 3.20
N LEU A 381 -4.37 -10.33 3.07
CA LEU A 381 -4.08 -10.99 1.79
C LEU A 381 -5.34 -11.69 1.30
N MET A 382 -5.69 -11.52 0.02
CA MET A 382 -6.87 -12.15 -0.55
C MET A 382 -6.62 -12.76 -1.93
N GLU A 383 -7.47 -13.72 -2.27
CA GLU A 383 -7.54 -14.35 -3.59
C GLU A 383 -8.99 -14.45 -4.06
N ARG A 384 -9.19 -14.23 -5.35
CA ARG A 384 -10.50 -14.39 -5.99
C ARG A 384 -10.35 -14.87 -7.43
N PHE A 385 -10.62 -16.14 -7.69
CA PHE A 385 -10.44 -16.74 -9.02
C PHE A 385 -11.33 -17.98 -9.21
N GLU A 386 -11.42 -18.45 -10.45
CA GLU A 386 -12.07 -19.71 -10.81
C GLU A 386 -10.99 -20.77 -11.08
N ARG A 387 -11.13 -21.94 -10.47
CA ARG A 387 -10.28 -23.12 -10.74
C ARG A 387 -10.65 -23.76 -12.08
N GLU A 388 -9.79 -24.63 -12.59
CA GLU A 388 -10.03 -25.34 -13.87
C GLU A 388 -11.30 -26.21 -13.87
N ASP A 389 -11.75 -26.66 -12.70
CA ASP A 389 -12.98 -27.42 -12.50
C ASP A 389 -14.25 -26.55 -12.37
N GLY A 390 -14.10 -25.22 -12.49
CA GLY A 390 -15.18 -24.24 -12.35
C GLY A 390 -15.48 -23.82 -10.91
N GLN A 391 -14.76 -24.36 -9.92
CA GLN A 391 -14.94 -23.95 -8.52
C GLN A 391 -14.47 -22.50 -8.34
N GLN A 392 -15.32 -21.66 -7.77
CA GLN A 392 -14.96 -20.31 -7.36
C GLN A 392 -14.18 -20.38 -6.04
N VAL A 393 -13.01 -19.75 -6.02
CA VAL A 393 -12.22 -19.51 -4.81
C VAL A 393 -12.32 -18.03 -4.50
N GLN A 394 -12.78 -17.72 -3.30
CA GLN A 394 -12.82 -16.38 -2.76
C GLN A 394 -12.47 -16.48 -1.28
N ARG A 395 -11.24 -16.10 -0.91
CA ARG A 395 -10.74 -16.24 0.47
C ARG A 395 -9.89 -15.05 0.90
N VAL A 396 -9.87 -14.82 2.20
CA VAL A 396 -9.07 -13.77 2.84
C VAL A 396 -8.31 -14.35 4.03
N PHE A 397 -7.03 -14.05 4.09
CA PHE A 397 -6.19 -14.26 5.26
C PHE A 397 -6.25 -12.97 6.09
N LEU A 398 -7.09 -12.97 7.12
CA LEU A 398 -7.53 -11.78 7.83
C LEU A 398 -6.74 -11.60 9.12
N PRO A 399 -5.99 -10.50 9.31
CA PRO A 399 -5.44 -10.15 10.62
C PRO A 399 -6.54 -10.05 11.68
N VAL A 400 -6.33 -10.67 12.83
CA VAL A 400 -7.18 -10.53 14.03
C VAL A 400 -6.34 -10.10 15.22
N TYR A 401 -6.93 -9.30 16.10
CA TYR A 401 -6.19 -8.55 17.11
C TYR A 401 -6.46 -9.04 18.54
N GLY A 402 -7.24 -10.11 18.70
CA GLY A 402 -7.62 -10.65 20.01
C GLY A 402 -8.58 -9.72 20.75
N ILE A 403 -9.47 -9.05 20.01
CA ILE A 403 -10.56 -8.23 20.55
C ILE A 403 -11.86 -8.85 20.04
N PRO A 404 -12.47 -9.80 20.80
CA PRO A 404 -13.50 -10.69 20.27
C PRO A 404 -14.71 -10.02 19.62
N GLY A 405 -15.10 -8.82 20.08
CA GLY A 405 -16.19 -8.06 19.48
C GLY A 405 -15.83 -7.45 18.12
N LEU A 406 -14.60 -6.94 17.97
CA LEU A 406 -14.13 -6.32 16.73
C LEU A 406 -13.74 -7.39 15.71
N ASP A 407 -13.00 -8.42 16.15
CA ASP A 407 -12.54 -9.51 15.28
C ASP A 407 -13.74 -10.24 14.64
N ARG A 408 -14.75 -10.57 15.44
CA ARG A 408 -15.99 -11.19 14.95
C ARG A 408 -16.73 -10.30 13.96
N TYR A 409 -16.89 -9.01 14.27
CA TYR A 409 -17.57 -8.09 13.35
C TYR A 409 -16.84 -8.02 12.01
N ALA A 410 -15.51 -7.90 12.03
CA ALA A 410 -14.71 -7.87 10.81
C ALA A 410 -14.82 -9.18 10.01
N THR A 411 -14.74 -10.33 10.68
CA THR A 411 -14.96 -11.65 10.05
C THR A 411 -16.34 -11.72 9.38
N GLU A 412 -17.41 -11.34 10.09
CA GLU A 412 -18.77 -11.35 9.56
C GLU A 412 -18.94 -10.41 8.35
N VAL A 413 -18.26 -9.26 8.35
CA VAL A 413 -18.23 -8.36 7.18
C VAL A 413 -17.60 -9.09 5.98
N TRP A 414 -16.42 -9.68 6.13
CA TRP A 414 -15.75 -10.40 5.04
C TRP A 414 -16.57 -11.59 4.53
N GLU A 415 -17.14 -12.39 5.44
CA GLU A 415 -18.03 -13.52 5.11
C GLU A 415 -19.28 -13.05 4.35
N SER A 416 -19.87 -11.92 4.75
CA SER A 416 -21.03 -11.33 4.04
C SER A 416 -20.71 -10.88 2.62
N GLN A 417 -19.43 -10.68 2.30
CA GLN A 417 -18.95 -10.40 0.95
C GLN A 417 -18.61 -11.66 0.15
N GLY A 418 -18.82 -12.85 0.72
CA GLY A 418 -18.61 -14.14 0.08
C GLY A 418 -17.20 -14.70 0.23
N PHE A 419 -16.39 -14.18 1.15
CA PHE A 419 -15.06 -14.71 1.42
C PHE A 419 -15.09 -15.84 2.45
N GLU A 420 -14.32 -16.89 2.19
CA GLU A 420 -13.80 -17.77 3.24
C GLU A 420 -12.74 -17.02 4.06
N VAL A 421 -12.93 -16.93 5.37
CA VAL A 421 -12.05 -16.15 6.26
C VAL A 421 -11.10 -17.09 7.01
N HIS A 422 -9.80 -16.88 6.81
CA HIS A 422 -8.73 -17.50 7.60
C HIS A 422 -8.16 -16.47 8.58
N PRO A 423 -8.63 -16.43 9.84
CA PRO A 423 -8.15 -15.46 10.82
C PRO A 423 -6.71 -15.77 11.24
N LEU A 424 -5.87 -14.73 11.30
CA LEU A 424 -4.46 -14.81 11.69
C LEU A 424 -4.16 -13.84 12.83
N PRO A 425 -3.67 -14.29 13.99
CA PRO A 425 -3.30 -13.40 15.09
C PRO A 425 -2.18 -12.44 14.68
N PHE A 426 -2.40 -11.14 14.80
CA PHE A 426 -1.46 -10.08 14.40
C PHE A 426 -1.34 -8.95 15.44
N ASP A 427 -1.86 -9.11 16.66
CA ASP A 427 -1.89 -8.05 17.68
C ASP A 427 -0.51 -7.58 18.18
N LYS A 428 0.54 -8.39 17.97
CA LYS A 428 1.92 -8.06 18.36
C LYS A 428 2.65 -7.40 17.21
N VAL A 429 2.55 -7.95 16.00
CA VAL A 429 3.07 -7.34 14.77
C VAL A 429 2.45 -5.96 14.56
N SER A 430 1.16 -5.81 14.86
CA SER A 430 0.45 -4.55 14.68
C SER A 430 0.94 -3.39 15.54
N ARG A 431 1.70 -3.65 16.62
CA ARG A 431 2.35 -2.60 17.42
C ARG A 431 3.51 -1.94 16.66
N MET A 432 3.97 -2.60 15.60
CA MET A 432 4.96 -2.09 14.65
C MET A 432 4.31 -1.43 13.44
N LYS A 433 3.02 -1.06 13.53
CA LYS A 433 2.28 -0.29 12.52
C LYS A 433 2.09 -1.00 11.16
N GLY A 434 2.03 -2.33 11.17
CA GLY A 434 1.70 -3.11 9.96
C GLY A 434 1.00 -4.43 10.27
N ALA A 435 0.48 -5.10 9.24
CA ALA A 435 -0.10 -6.44 9.37
C ALA A 435 0.29 -7.35 8.20
N LEU A 436 -0.56 -8.31 7.83
CA LEU A 436 -0.23 -9.37 6.89
C LEU A 436 0.14 -8.83 5.50
N ARG A 437 -0.57 -7.79 5.04
CA ARG A 437 -0.31 -7.23 3.71
C ARG A 437 0.99 -6.45 3.68
N CYS A 438 1.35 -5.71 4.73
CA CYS A 438 2.65 -5.01 4.82
C CYS A 438 3.83 -6.00 4.73
N ILE A 439 3.72 -7.19 5.32
CA ILE A 439 4.79 -8.19 5.31
C ILE A 439 4.79 -9.11 4.08
N SER A 440 3.91 -8.88 3.11
CA SER A 440 3.76 -9.73 1.93
C SER A 440 3.58 -8.95 0.64
N ASN A 441 4.07 -9.49 -0.46
CA ASN A 441 3.88 -8.90 -1.78
C ASN A 441 3.72 -10.01 -2.81
N TRP A 442 2.93 -9.83 -3.86
CA TRP A 442 2.80 -10.87 -4.89
C TRP A 442 3.71 -10.55 -6.06
N LEU A 443 4.47 -11.51 -6.53
CA LEU A 443 5.34 -11.38 -7.70
C LEU A 443 4.64 -11.80 -9.01
N ASP A 444 3.56 -12.57 -8.90
CA ASP A 444 2.71 -12.98 -10.02
C ASP A 444 1.27 -13.29 -9.55
N ARG A 445 0.27 -12.86 -10.33
CA ARG A 445 -1.16 -13.16 -10.14
C ARG A 445 -1.84 -13.53 -11.47
N SER A 446 -2.93 -14.31 -11.39
CA SER A 446 -3.74 -14.72 -12.56
C SER A 446 -5.25 -14.72 -12.26
N PRO A 447 -6.13 -14.12 -13.09
CA PRO A 447 -5.79 -13.49 -14.36
C PRO A 447 -5.02 -12.19 -14.17
N ARG A 448 -4.26 -11.84 -15.21
CA ARG A 448 -3.54 -10.58 -15.32
C ARG A 448 -4.51 -9.52 -15.83
N ALA A 449 -5.29 -8.97 -14.90
CA ALA A 449 -6.39 -8.06 -15.16
C ALA A 449 -5.97 -6.59 -15.10
#